data_AF-A0A963L4C9-F1
#
_entry.id   AF-A0A963L4C9-F1
#
_cell.length_a   1.000
_cell.length_b   1.000
_cell.length_c   1.000
_cell.angle_alpha   90.00
_cell.angle_beta   90.00
_cell.angle_gamma   90.00
#
_symmetry.space_group_name_H-M   'P 1'
#
loop_
_entity.id
_entity.type
_entity.pdbx_description
1 polymer ?
#
loop_
_entity_poly.entity_id
_entity_poly.type
_entity_poly.pdbx_seq_one_letter_code
_entity_poly.pdbx_strand_id
1 'polypeptide(L)'
;MKTAISLILAFVLALGAAYFAWTKVLPSDPFKLDDDYKVRIEKGAQTFASDMRITNKSQIDLRLHMYNAADKVRAIARDNRILKKGETMTYPRGNYVFFVWKSQLFDAGIKWTQTVWTDVEFSGNENNLVVKGGPKPPVTLANETKEQLKFCVYNADDAVQAIPLVPCWTLGGGRTVQWDDAPNTFLFKAFKPAMLDKPLVTESAVEHMSAIHVIQ
;
A
#
# COMPACT_ATOMS: atom_id res chain seq x y z
N MET A 1 -61.52 35.80 -5.88
CA MET A 1 -60.75 34.61 -6.35
C MET A 1 -59.54 34.98 -7.22
N LYS A 2 -59.66 35.88 -8.21
CA LYS A 2 -58.53 36.29 -9.08
C LYS A 2 -57.37 37.02 -8.35
N THR A 3 -57.67 37.73 -7.26
CA THR A 3 -56.69 38.48 -6.45
C THR A 3 -55.80 37.58 -5.59
N ALA A 4 -56.34 36.50 -5.03
CA ALA A 4 -55.58 35.55 -4.21
C ALA A 4 -54.56 34.75 -5.03
N ILE A 5 -54.92 34.35 -6.26
CA ILE A 5 -54.03 33.63 -7.17
C ILE A 5 -52.85 34.52 -7.61
N SER A 6 -53.11 35.81 -7.85
CA SER A 6 -52.06 36.77 -8.25
C SER A 6 -51.04 37.02 -7.11
N LEU A 7 -51.50 37.03 -5.86
CA LEU A 7 -50.64 37.19 -4.68
C LEU A 7 -49.74 35.96 -4.44
N ILE A 8 -50.29 34.75 -4.63
CA ILE A 8 -49.50 33.51 -4.50
C ILE A 8 -48.43 33.45 -5.60
N LEU A 9 -48.77 33.81 -6.84
CA LEU A 9 -47.82 33.78 -7.95
C LEU A 9 -46.67 34.79 -7.74
N ALA A 10 -46.99 35.99 -7.25
CA ALA A 10 -45.99 37.00 -6.91
C ALA A 10 -45.06 36.54 -5.78
N PHE A 11 -45.60 35.84 -4.77
CA PHE A 11 -44.83 35.31 -3.65
C PHE A 11 -43.88 34.18 -4.08
N VAL A 12 -44.34 33.28 -4.95
CA VAL A 12 -43.51 32.19 -5.51
C VAL A 12 -42.37 32.76 -6.37
N LEU A 13 -42.64 33.80 -7.18
CA LEU A 13 -41.61 34.47 -7.98
C LEU A 13 -40.59 35.21 -7.10
N ALA A 14 -41.03 35.86 -6.03
CA ALA A 14 -40.15 36.51 -5.07
C ALA A 14 -39.26 35.51 -4.32
N LEU A 15 -39.80 34.37 -3.91
CA LEU A 15 -39.02 33.28 -3.30
C LEU A 15 -38.01 32.67 -4.29
N GLY A 16 -38.41 32.48 -5.55
CA GLY A 16 -37.50 32.03 -6.60
C GLY A 16 -36.34 33.00 -6.83
N ALA A 17 -36.64 34.31 -6.90
CA ALA A 17 -35.62 35.34 -7.06
C ALA A 17 -34.68 35.44 -5.84
N ALA A 18 -35.22 35.33 -4.63
CA ALA A 18 -34.42 35.31 -3.40
C ALA A 18 -33.53 34.06 -3.32
N TYR A 19 -34.04 32.90 -3.72
CA TYR A 19 -33.27 31.66 -3.82
C TYR A 19 -32.13 31.77 -4.84
N PHE A 20 -32.40 32.33 -6.03
CA PHE A 20 -31.38 32.57 -7.06
C PHE A 20 -30.35 33.63 -6.66
N ALA A 21 -30.74 34.65 -5.89
CA ALA A 21 -29.80 35.61 -5.32
C ALA A 21 -28.93 34.95 -4.24
N TRP A 22 -29.50 34.07 -3.41
CA TRP A 22 -28.77 33.36 -2.37
C TRP A 22 -27.76 32.36 -2.94
N THR A 23 -28.10 31.64 -4.01
CA THR A 23 -27.14 30.75 -4.71
C THR A 23 -26.01 31.51 -5.42
N LYS A 24 -26.18 32.80 -5.73
CA LYS A 24 -25.12 33.66 -6.27
C LYS A 24 -24.26 34.38 -5.21
N VAL A 25 -24.74 34.47 -3.98
CA VAL A 25 -23.99 35.04 -2.83
C VAL A 25 -23.21 33.97 -2.06
N LEU A 26 -23.54 32.69 -2.26
CA LEU A 26 -22.64 31.62 -1.85
C LEU A 26 -21.32 31.78 -2.64
N PRO A 27 -20.17 31.90 -1.96
CA PRO A 27 -18.88 31.89 -2.62
C PRO A 27 -18.83 30.70 -3.58
N SER A 28 -18.31 30.92 -4.80
CA SER A 28 -17.88 29.83 -5.66
C SER A 28 -17.09 28.85 -4.80
N ASP A 29 -17.61 27.63 -4.69
CA ASP A 29 -17.07 26.49 -3.92
C ASP A 29 -15.76 26.82 -3.17
N PRO A 30 -15.78 27.07 -1.85
CA PRO A 30 -14.56 27.34 -1.08
C PRO A 30 -13.58 26.15 -1.11
N PHE A 31 -13.98 25.04 -1.74
CA PHE A 31 -13.21 23.82 -1.96
C PHE A 31 -12.89 23.57 -3.43
N LYS A 32 -12.72 24.63 -4.23
CA LYS A 32 -11.93 24.51 -5.46
C LYS A 32 -10.50 24.14 -5.04
N LEU A 33 -10.22 22.84 -5.04
CA LEU A 33 -8.86 22.32 -5.01
C LEU A 33 -8.13 22.99 -6.16
N ASP A 34 -7.09 23.75 -5.86
CA ASP A 34 -6.13 24.12 -6.90
C ASP A 34 -5.62 22.81 -7.49
N ASP A 35 -5.61 22.72 -8.83
CA ASP A 35 -5.03 21.60 -9.60
C ASP A 35 -3.51 21.43 -9.38
N ASP A 36 -2.96 22.21 -8.44
CA ASP A 36 -1.55 22.36 -8.12
C ASP A 36 -1.00 21.11 -7.39
N TYR A 37 -1.79 20.44 -6.55
CA TYR A 37 -1.30 19.26 -5.84
C TYR A 37 -1.21 18.02 -6.74
N LYS A 38 0.01 17.69 -7.20
CA LYS A 38 0.28 16.47 -7.96
C LYS A 38 0.95 15.43 -7.08
N VAL A 39 0.55 14.16 -7.21
CA VAL A 39 1.36 13.06 -6.69
C VAL A 39 2.28 12.53 -7.78
N ARG A 40 3.57 12.50 -7.48
CA ARG A 40 4.58 11.83 -8.28
C ARG A 40 4.97 10.55 -7.57
N ILE A 41 4.59 9.44 -8.18
CA ILE A 41 5.02 8.11 -7.76
C ILE A 41 6.37 7.86 -8.43
N GLU A 42 7.46 8.14 -7.73
CA GLU A 42 8.77 7.67 -8.15
C GLU A 42 8.86 6.21 -7.76
N LYS A 43 8.56 5.30 -8.68
CA LYS A 43 8.91 3.90 -8.48
C LYS A 43 10.43 3.85 -8.28
N GLY A 44 10.87 3.68 -7.04
CA GLY A 44 12.25 3.40 -6.68
C GLY A 44 12.57 2.08 -7.37
N ALA A 45 13.10 2.18 -8.59
CA ALA A 45 13.29 1.04 -9.45
C ALA A 45 14.48 0.22 -8.95
N GLN A 46 14.27 -0.54 -7.88
CA GLN A 46 14.74 -1.92 -7.89
C GLN A 46 13.71 -2.75 -8.65
N THR A 47 13.64 -2.53 -9.96
CA THR A 47 13.11 -3.57 -10.84
C THR A 47 13.77 -4.87 -10.41
N PHE A 48 12.97 -5.89 -10.08
CA PHE A 48 13.48 -7.25 -10.01
C PHE A 48 14.17 -7.49 -11.36
N ALA A 49 15.50 -7.43 -11.40
CA ALA A 49 16.24 -7.56 -12.64
C ALA A 49 15.99 -8.94 -13.28
N SER A 50 15.54 -9.90 -12.47
CA SER A 50 15.21 -11.26 -12.83
C SER A 50 14.25 -11.89 -11.82
N ASP A 51 13.77 -13.08 -12.16
CA ASP A 51 13.19 -14.04 -11.22
C ASP A 51 14.10 -14.28 -10.01
N MET A 52 13.48 -14.59 -8.86
CA MET A 52 14.18 -14.85 -7.61
C MET A 52 14.88 -16.20 -7.67
N ARG A 53 16.17 -16.24 -7.32
CA ARG A 53 16.92 -17.49 -7.17
C ARG A 53 16.91 -17.94 -5.73
N ILE A 54 16.54 -19.19 -5.51
CA ILE A 54 16.60 -19.84 -4.21
C ILE A 54 17.65 -20.93 -4.28
N THR A 55 18.69 -20.81 -3.48
CA THR A 55 19.82 -21.74 -3.47
C THR A 55 19.96 -22.44 -2.14
N ASN A 56 20.06 -23.76 -2.16
CA ASN A 56 20.38 -24.56 -1.00
C ASN A 56 21.89 -24.88 -0.96
N LYS A 57 22.65 -24.09 -0.21
CA LYS A 57 24.05 -24.39 0.14
C LYS A 57 24.20 -25.11 1.49
N SER A 58 23.10 -25.57 2.09
CA SER A 58 23.16 -26.32 3.33
C SER A 58 23.68 -27.74 3.09
N GLN A 59 23.94 -28.48 4.16
CA GLN A 59 24.40 -29.87 4.09
C GLN A 59 23.25 -30.88 3.95
N ILE A 60 22.00 -30.42 3.93
CA ILE A 60 20.79 -31.26 3.94
C ILE A 60 19.84 -30.90 2.80
N ASP A 61 18.93 -31.81 2.49
CA ASP A 61 17.80 -31.53 1.61
C ASP A 61 16.71 -30.77 2.40
N LEU A 62 16.18 -29.71 1.78
CA LEU A 62 15.21 -28.81 2.41
C LEU A 62 13.85 -28.98 1.73
N ARG A 63 12.79 -29.15 2.51
CA ARG A 63 11.42 -29.00 2.00
C ARG A 63 10.96 -27.56 2.24
N LEU A 64 10.66 -26.85 1.15
CA LEU A 64 10.25 -25.46 1.16
C LEU A 64 8.74 -25.37 0.94
N HIS A 65 8.01 -24.89 1.95
CA HIS A 65 6.63 -24.47 1.81
C HIS A 65 6.63 -22.96 1.57
N MET A 66 6.22 -22.56 0.36
CA MET A 66 6.27 -21.17 -0.07
C MET A 66 4.89 -20.52 -0.01
N TYR A 67 4.85 -19.28 0.47
CA TYR A 67 3.65 -18.45 0.55
C TYR A 67 3.95 -17.07 -0.06
N ASN A 68 2.94 -16.43 -0.63
CA ASN A 68 3.08 -15.02 -0.98
C ASN A 68 3.04 -14.21 0.33
N ALA A 69 3.82 -13.14 0.43
CA ALA A 69 3.83 -12.28 1.62
C ALA A 69 2.44 -11.68 1.96
N ALA A 70 1.55 -11.56 0.97
CA ALA A 70 0.19 -11.07 1.15
C ALA A 70 -0.82 -12.14 1.59
N ASP A 71 -0.44 -13.42 1.64
CA ASP A 71 -1.36 -14.50 2.03
C ASP A 71 -1.62 -14.44 3.55
N LYS A 72 -2.69 -13.74 3.96
CA LYS A 72 -3.02 -13.51 5.38
C LYS A 72 -3.30 -14.79 6.18
N VAL A 73 -3.90 -15.80 5.56
CA VAL A 73 -4.11 -17.14 6.15
C VAL A 73 -4.22 -18.14 4.99
N ARG A 74 -3.23 -19.00 4.80
CA ARG A 74 -3.32 -20.15 3.88
C ARG A 74 -2.93 -21.42 4.60
N ALA A 75 -3.84 -22.40 4.60
CA ALA A 75 -3.55 -23.75 5.10
C ALA A 75 -2.60 -24.53 4.17
N ILE A 76 -2.56 -24.19 2.88
CA ILE A 76 -1.77 -24.88 1.86
C ILE A 76 -0.79 -23.90 1.22
N ALA A 77 0.48 -24.31 1.15
CA ALA A 77 1.54 -23.55 0.49
C ALA A 77 1.22 -23.36 -1.01
N ARG A 78 1.64 -22.23 -1.58
CA ARG A 78 1.55 -21.94 -3.01
C ARG A 78 2.38 -22.92 -3.83
N ASP A 79 3.53 -23.27 -3.29
CA ASP A 79 4.40 -24.31 -3.82
C ASP A 79 5.00 -25.09 -2.64
N ASN A 80 5.21 -26.38 -2.86
CA ASN A 80 5.86 -27.28 -1.91
C ASN A 80 6.87 -28.12 -2.68
N ARG A 81 8.16 -27.85 -2.47
CA ARG A 81 9.23 -28.57 -3.16
C ARG A 81 10.35 -28.96 -2.23
N ILE A 82 11.01 -30.05 -2.59
CA ILE A 82 12.28 -30.43 -2.01
C ILE A 82 13.38 -29.76 -2.85
N LEU A 83 14.18 -28.92 -2.23
CA LEU A 83 15.38 -28.32 -2.80
C LEU A 83 16.59 -29.10 -2.30
N LYS A 84 17.22 -29.88 -3.18
CA LYS A 84 18.33 -30.75 -2.80
C LYS A 84 19.55 -29.94 -2.41
N LYS A 85 20.45 -30.57 -1.64
CA LYS A 85 21.76 -30.00 -1.34
C LYS A 85 22.48 -29.57 -2.62
N GLY A 86 22.94 -28.32 -2.66
CA GLY A 86 23.67 -27.71 -3.77
C GLY A 86 22.79 -27.21 -4.91
N GLU A 87 21.47 -27.39 -4.83
CA GLU A 87 20.55 -27.02 -5.90
C GLU A 87 20.15 -25.54 -5.83
N THR A 88 19.96 -24.95 -7.01
CA THR A 88 19.33 -23.65 -7.17
C THR A 88 18.06 -23.83 -7.98
N MET A 89 17.00 -23.16 -7.56
CA MET A 89 15.78 -23.03 -8.34
C MET A 89 15.41 -21.56 -8.55
N THR A 90 14.61 -21.30 -9.57
CA THR A 90 14.08 -19.98 -9.88
C THR A 90 12.59 -19.93 -9.58
N TYR A 91 12.14 -18.77 -9.09
CA TYR A 91 10.74 -18.46 -8.91
C TYR A 91 10.39 -17.12 -9.55
N PRO A 92 9.15 -16.96 -10.03
CA PRO A 92 8.68 -15.69 -10.55
C PRO A 92 9.00 -14.55 -9.60
N ARG A 93 9.28 -13.37 -10.15
CA ARG A 93 9.43 -12.15 -9.35
C ARG A 93 8.26 -11.97 -8.35
N GLY A 94 8.58 -11.70 -7.10
CA GLY A 94 7.59 -11.56 -6.05
C GLY A 94 8.18 -11.49 -4.64
N ASN A 95 7.29 -11.37 -3.66
CA ASN A 95 7.63 -11.34 -2.25
C ASN A 95 7.13 -12.61 -1.58
N TYR A 96 8.04 -13.33 -0.95
CA TYR A 96 7.77 -14.67 -0.47
C TYR A 96 8.10 -14.83 1.01
N VAL A 97 7.40 -15.77 1.61
CA VAL A 97 7.68 -16.28 2.95
C VAL A 97 7.87 -17.78 2.80
N PHE A 98 8.95 -18.30 3.41
CA PHE A 98 9.29 -19.71 3.36
C PHE A 98 9.20 -20.33 4.75
N PHE A 99 8.49 -21.44 4.84
CA PHE A 99 8.60 -22.38 5.94
C PHE A 99 9.47 -23.54 5.48
N VAL A 100 10.58 -23.74 6.18
CA VAL A 100 11.59 -24.73 5.82
C VAL A 100 11.51 -25.92 6.76
N TRP A 101 11.35 -27.10 6.18
CA TRP A 101 11.21 -28.37 6.87
C TRP A 101 12.34 -29.32 6.50
N LYS A 102 12.60 -30.31 7.36
CA LYS A 102 13.52 -31.42 7.03
C LYS A 102 12.87 -32.29 5.96
N SER A 103 13.64 -32.66 4.92
CA SER A 103 13.07 -33.45 3.81
C SER A 103 12.68 -34.89 4.18
N GLN A 104 13.26 -35.48 5.23
CA GLN A 104 13.26 -36.95 5.38
C GLN A 104 12.44 -37.56 6.51
N LEU A 105 11.97 -36.85 7.54
CA LEU A 105 11.15 -37.47 8.61
C LEU A 105 10.42 -36.41 9.41
N PHE A 106 9.16 -36.72 9.78
CA PHE A 106 8.19 -35.97 10.60
C PHE A 106 8.34 -34.45 10.57
N ASP A 107 7.38 -33.78 9.93
CA ASP A 107 7.30 -32.32 9.74
C ASP A 107 7.56 -31.56 11.07
N ALA A 108 8.83 -31.33 11.38
CA ALA A 108 9.30 -30.43 12.40
C ALA A 108 9.92 -29.25 11.65
N GLY A 109 9.31 -28.07 11.80
CA GLY A 109 9.74 -26.86 11.12
C GLY A 109 11.12 -26.48 11.62
N ILE A 110 12.08 -26.33 10.71
CA ILE A 110 13.45 -25.93 11.04
C ILE A 110 13.53 -24.41 11.15
N LYS A 111 12.85 -23.70 10.24
CA LYS A 111 12.94 -22.25 10.14
C LYS A 111 11.73 -21.65 9.45
N TRP A 112 11.30 -20.51 9.97
CA TRP A 112 10.42 -19.59 9.26
C TRP A 112 11.25 -18.36 8.85
N THR A 113 11.19 -18.00 7.56
CA THR A 113 11.78 -16.76 7.06
C THR A 113 10.85 -15.57 7.28
N GLN A 114 11.43 -14.39 7.51
CA GLN A 114 10.72 -13.14 7.25
C GLN A 114 10.35 -13.03 5.76
N THR A 115 9.55 -12.02 5.39
CA THR A 115 9.34 -11.70 3.97
C THR A 115 10.68 -11.36 3.33
N VAL A 116 11.02 -12.12 2.30
CA VAL A 116 12.25 -11.93 1.52
C VAL A 116 11.90 -11.46 0.12
N TRP A 117 12.75 -10.57 -0.39
CA TRP A 117 12.55 -9.90 -1.67
C TRP A 117 13.71 -10.17 -2.63
N THR A 118 14.92 -10.43 -2.14
CA THR A 118 16.06 -10.78 -3.00
C THR A 118 16.22 -12.30 -3.15
N ASP A 119 17.22 -12.70 -3.93
CA ASP A 119 17.75 -14.06 -3.92
C ASP A 119 17.92 -14.57 -2.48
N VAL A 120 17.53 -15.84 -2.30
CA VAL A 120 17.52 -16.53 -1.01
C VAL A 120 18.59 -17.61 -1.03
N GLU A 121 19.44 -17.61 -0.02
CA GLU A 121 20.43 -18.64 0.19
C GLU A 121 20.21 -19.30 1.56
N PHE A 122 19.99 -20.61 1.54
CA PHE A 122 19.98 -21.45 2.73
C PHE A 122 21.36 -22.07 2.91
N SER A 123 21.92 -22.00 4.11
CA SER A 123 23.24 -22.55 4.43
C SER A 123 23.27 -23.15 5.84
N GLY A 124 24.29 -23.93 6.15
CA GLY A 124 24.45 -24.58 7.46
C GLY A 124 23.96 -26.04 7.47
N ASN A 125 23.46 -26.49 8.62
CA ASN A 125 23.04 -27.87 8.84
C ASN A 125 21.67 -27.94 9.51
N GLU A 126 21.23 -29.14 9.88
CA GLU A 126 19.90 -29.37 10.44
C GLU A 126 19.61 -28.70 11.79
N ASN A 127 20.65 -28.32 12.54
CA ASN A 127 20.52 -27.70 13.86
C ASN A 127 20.84 -26.20 13.83
N ASN A 128 21.46 -25.72 12.74
CA ASN A 128 21.87 -24.34 12.57
C ASN A 128 21.68 -23.92 11.11
N LEU A 129 20.42 -23.86 10.67
CA LEU A 129 20.08 -23.39 9.33
C LEU A 129 20.07 -21.86 9.30
N VAL A 130 20.94 -21.30 8.46
CA VAL A 130 21.06 -19.86 8.23
C VAL A 130 20.39 -19.51 6.91
N VAL A 131 19.54 -18.48 6.94
CA VAL A 131 18.88 -17.95 5.75
C VAL A 131 19.46 -16.58 5.47
N LYS A 132 19.96 -16.38 4.25
CA LYS A 132 20.33 -15.07 3.73
C LYS A 132 19.31 -14.68 2.68
N GLY A 133 18.72 -13.52 2.85
CA GLY A 133 17.80 -12.90 1.92
C GLY A 133 17.57 -11.47 2.39
N GLY A 134 17.63 -10.53 1.46
CA GLY A 134 17.37 -9.12 1.73
C GLY A 134 15.93 -8.95 2.20
N PRO A 135 15.72 -8.21 3.31
CA PRO A 135 14.38 -7.86 3.73
C PRO A 135 13.70 -7.03 2.63
N LYS A 136 12.38 -7.02 2.71
CA LYS A 136 11.55 -6.11 1.95
C LYS A 136 12.01 -4.65 2.16
N PRO A 137 12.41 -3.88 1.11
CA PRO A 137 12.69 -2.46 1.24
C PRO A 137 11.43 -1.67 1.67
N PRO A 138 11.62 -0.57 2.43
CA PRO A 138 10.52 0.27 2.85
C PRO A 138 9.92 1.09 1.70
N VAL A 139 8.62 1.35 1.81
CA VAL A 139 7.95 2.42 1.07
C VAL A 139 8.34 3.76 1.69
N THR A 140 8.73 4.74 0.87
CA THR A 140 8.99 6.10 1.34
C THR A 140 7.85 7.02 0.91
N LEU A 141 7.23 7.70 1.86
CA LEU A 141 6.25 8.75 1.57
C LEU A 141 6.90 10.10 1.85
N ALA A 142 6.88 11.00 0.89
CA ALA A 142 7.47 12.33 0.95
C ALA A 142 6.41 13.42 0.74
N ASN A 143 6.37 14.37 1.67
CA ASN A 143 5.64 15.61 1.49
C ASN A 143 6.61 16.68 0.97
N GLU A 144 6.62 16.92 -0.34
CA GLU A 144 7.47 17.96 -0.96
C GLU A 144 6.78 19.33 -1.03
N THR A 145 5.54 19.41 -0.57
CA THR A 145 4.82 20.68 -0.41
C THR A 145 5.38 21.49 0.76
N LYS A 146 4.92 22.73 0.92
CA LYS A 146 5.22 23.55 2.11
C LYS A 146 4.21 23.35 3.24
N GLU A 147 3.09 22.68 2.97
CA GLU A 147 1.99 22.50 3.92
C GLU A 147 2.22 21.29 4.82
N GLN A 148 1.57 21.28 5.98
CA GLN A 148 1.45 20.05 6.75
C GLN A 148 0.31 19.21 6.15
N LEU A 149 0.58 17.94 5.86
CA LEU A 149 -0.39 17.02 5.27
C LEU A 149 -0.55 15.77 6.13
N LYS A 150 -1.73 15.16 6.06
CA LYS A 150 -2.04 13.87 6.68
C LYS A 150 -2.12 12.80 5.61
N PHE A 151 -1.29 11.77 5.73
CA PHE A 151 -1.15 10.67 4.79
C PHE A 151 -1.79 9.42 5.38
N CYS A 152 -2.77 8.86 4.68
CA CYS A 152 -3.43 7.62 5.08
C CYS A 152 -3.28 6.58 3.97
N VAL A 153 -2.98 5.34 4.36
CA VAL A 153 -2.90 4.20 3.45
C VAL A 153 -4.00 3.20 3.81
N TYR A 154 -4.60 2.61 2.79
CA TYR A 154 -5.74 1.71 2.89
C TYR A 154 -5.45 0.44 2.10
N ASN A 155 -6.20 -0.62 2.38
CA ASN A 155 -6.06 -1.86 1.62
C ASN A 155 -6.47 -1.59 0.15
N ALA A 156 -5.81 -2.25 -0.81
CA ALA A 156 -6.09 -2.06 -2.23
C ALA A 156 -7.54 -2.42 -2.59
N ASP A 157 -8.09 -3.44 -1.91
CA ASP A 157 -9.48 -3.89 -2.08
C ASP A 157 -10.49 -3.04 -1.29
N ASP A 158 -10.00 -2.13 -0.44
CA ASP A 158 -10.82 -1.38 0.50
C ASP A 158 -10.99 0.06 0.03
N ALA A 159 -11.81 0.20 -1.02
CA ALA A 159 -12.19 1.50 -1.56
C ALA A 159 -13.24 2.20 -0.68
N VAL A 160 -13.91 1.47 0.21
CA VAL A 160 -15.14 1.90 0.89
C VAL A 160 -14.97 2.05 2.40
N GLN A 161 -14.23 1.17 3.09
CA GLN A 161 -13.99 1.36 4.52
C GLN A 161 -12.88 2.40 4.69
N ALA A 162 -13.21 3.47 5.38
CA ALA A 162 -12.26 4.52 5.76
C ALA A 162 -11.32 4.06 6.89
N ILE A 163 -11.02 2.76 7.00
CA ILE A 163 -10.15 2.20 8.03
C ILE A 163 -8.73 2.16 7.46
N PRO A 164 -7.82 3.02 7.92
CA PRO A 164 -6.46 3.01 7.42
C PRO A 164 -5.72 1.75 7.91
N LEU A 165 -4.87 1.19 7.05
CA LEU A 165 -4.06 -0.01 7.34
C LEU A 165 -3.12 0.19 8.54
N VAL A 166 -2.65 1.42 8.72
CA VAL A 166 -1.79 1.87 9.81
C VAL A 166 -2.27 3.24 10.27
N PRO A 167 -1.90 3.71 11.48
CA PRO A 167 -2.19 5.08 11.88
C PRO A 167 -1.70 6.07 10.82
N CYS A 168 -2.58 6.98 10.38
CA CYS A 168 -2.19 7.98 9.38
C CYS A 168 -1.04 8.84 9.90
N TRP A 169 -0.11 9.17 9.01
CA TRP A 169 1.02 10.04 9.34
C TRP A 169 0.68 11.50 9.10
N THR A 170 1.04 12.38 10.01
CA THR A 170 0.99 13.83 9.77
C THR A 170 2.40 14.33 9.51
N LEU A 171 2.68 14.74 8.27
CA LEU A 171 4.00 15.15 7.80
C LEU A 171 4.02 16.64 7.47
N GLY A 172 4.96 17.38 8.06
CA GLY A 172 5.25 18.76 7.63
C GLY A 172 5.87 18.80 6.24
N GLY A 173 5.90 19.97 5.62
CA GLY A 173 6.57 20.17 4.33
C GLY A 173 8.06 19.80 4.36
N GLY A 174 8.53 19.18 3.28
CA GLY A 174 9.89 18.63 3.13
C GLY A 174 10.19 17.40 4.00
N ARG A 175 9.19 16.77 4.63
CA ARG A 175 9.38 15.60 5.50
C ARG A 175 9.01 14.30 4.80
N THR A 176 9.65 13.23 5.25
CA THR A 176 9.40 11.88 4.76
C THR A 176 9.07 10.93 5.90
N VAL A 177 8.43 9.81 5.57
CA VAL A 177 8.28 8.65 6.46
C VAL A 177 8.60 7.39 5.69
N GLN A 178 9.25 6.44 6.36
CA GLN A 178 9.51 5.10 5.84
C GLN A 178 8.51 4.12 6.44
N TRP A 179 7.98 3.25 5.59
CA TRP A 179 7.03 2.21 5.94
C TRP A 179 7.60 0.85 5.52
N ASP A 180 8.22 0.17 6.49
CA ASP A 180 8.97 -1.07 6.27
C ASP A 180 8.06 -2.26 5.85
N ASP A 181 6.86 -2.34 6.44
CA ASP A 181 5.95 -3.48 6.27
C ASP A 181 4.76 -3.19 5.33
N ALA A 182 4.97 -2.37 4.29
CA ALA A 182 3.93 -2.09 3.31
C ALA A 182 3.42 -3.38 2.63
N PRO A 183 2.10 -3.56 2.36
CA PRO A 183 1.63 -4.64 1.51
C PRO A 183 2.10 -4.41 0.06
N ASN A 184 1.97 -5.40 -0.81
CA ASN A 184 2.46 -5.29 -2.21
C ASN A 184 1.75 -4.19 -3.02
N THR A 185 0.47 -4.00 -2.74
CA THR A 185 -0.37 -2.96 -3.32
C THR A 185 -1.21 -2.34 -2.21
N PHE A 186 -1.41 -1.03 -2.29
CA PHE A 186 -2.28 -0.29 -1.37
C PHE A 186 -2.91 0.90 -2.07
N LEU A 187 -3.90 1.48 -1.42
CA LEU A 187 -4.48 2.76 -1.80
C LEU A 187 -3.92 3.85 -0.90
N PHE A 188 -3.55 4.98 -1.48
CA PHE A 188 -2.97 6.11 -0.76
C PHE A 188 -3.88 7.33 -0.87
N LYS A 189 -4.07 8.04 0.25
CA LYS A 189 -4.75 9.35 0.27
C LYS A 189 -3.96 10.34 1.11
N ALA A 190 -3.85 11.56 0.60
CA ALA A 190 -3.31 12.70 1.33
C ALA A 190 -4.43 13.72 1.63
N PHE A 191 -4.41 14.30 2.82
CA PHE A 191 -5.41 15.23 3.33
C PHE A 191 -4.73 16.45 3.95
N LYS A 192 -5.48 17.54 4.13
CA LYS A 192 -5.09 18.56 5.11
C LYS A 192 -5.23 17.99 6.53
N PRO A 193 -4.53 18.54 7.55
CA PRO A 193 -4.48 17.95 8.88
C PRO A 193 -5.81 17.98 9.65
N ALA A 194 -6.72 18.89 9.27
CA ALA A 194 -8.07 18.91 9.80
C ALA A 194 -8.78 17.60 9.38
N MET A 195 -9.16 16.80 10.38
CA MET A 195 -9.71 15.47 10.12
C MET A 195 -11.00 15.58 9.30
N LEU A 196 -11.05 14.89 8.16
CA LEU A 196 -12.21 14.73 7.26
C LEU A 196 -12.37 15.73 6.11
N ASP A 197 -11.31 16.45 5.71
CA ASP A 197 -11.35 17.15 4.43
C ASP A 197 -11.38 16.18 3.24
N LYS A 198 -11.95 16.61 2.11
CA LYS A 198 -11.83 15.90 0.82
C LYS A 198 -10.35 15.57 0.59
N PRO A 199 -9.99 14.33 0.22
CA PRO A 199 -8.59 14.00 -0.02
C PRO A 199 -8.03 14.95 -1.08
N LEU A 200 -6.91 15.59 -0.77
CA LEU A 200 -6.17 16.44 -1.70
C LEU A 200 -5.68 15.58 -2.87
N VAL A 201 -5.22 14.37 -2.55
CA VAL A 201 -4.77 13.40 -3.55
C VAL A 201 -5.24 12.01 -3.18
N THR A 202 -5.63 11.23 -4.18
CA THR A 202 -5.96 9.80 -4.07
C THR A 202 -5.25 9.05 -5.17
N GLU A 203 -4.43 8.06 -4.79
CA GLU A 203 -3.77 7.15 -5.72
C GLU A 203 -4.23 5.73 -5.45
N SER A 204 -4.66 5.04 -6.49
CA SER A 204 -5.09 3.64 -6.44
C SER A 204 -3.98 2.73 -6.96
N ALA A 205 -3.94 1.50 -6.46
CA ALA A 205 -2.97 0.48 -6.88
C ALA A 205 -1.50 0.94 -6.79
N VAL A 206 -1.15 1.71 -5.74
CA VAL A 206 0.24 2.10 -5.52
C VAL A 206 1.06 0.86 -5.23
N GLU A 207 2.08 0.64 -6.05
CA GLU A 207 3.04 -0.42 -5.86
C GLU A 207 3.99 -0.05 -4.72
N HIS A 208 4.27 -1.00 -3.86
CA HIS A 208 5.18 -0.88 -2.72
C HIS A 208 6.66 -0.57 -3.02
N MET A 209 7.04 -0.47 -4.29
CA MET A 209 8.35 0.05 -4.70
C MET A 209 8.34 1.56 -4.89
N SER A 210 7.21 2.20 -4.64
CA SER A 210 7.03 3.61 -4.91
C SER A 210 7.54 4.45 -3.76
N ALA A 211 8.38 5.42 -4.08
CA ALA A 211 8.41 6.68 -3.37
C ALA A 211 7.21 7.51 -3.83
N ILE A 212 6.41 7.98 -2.88
CA ILE A 212 5.23 8.81 -3.18
C ILE A 212 5.58 10.23 -2.78
N HIS A 213 5.60 11.13 -3.75
CA HIS A 213 5.90 12.53 -3.55
C HIS A 213 4.63 13.33 -3.78
N VAL A 214 4.22 14.13 -2.80
CA VAL A 214 3.16 15.13 -3.01
C VAL A 214 3.84 16.47 -3.30
N ILE A 215 3.64 17.02 -4.49
CA ILE A 215 4.15 18.32 -4.93
C ILE A 215 2.99 19.30 -5.12
N GLN A 216 3.28 20.60 -5.06
CA GLN A 216 2.38 21.70 -5.39
C GLN A 216 2.75 22.28 -6.77
#